data_AF-Q6QBS5-F1
#
_entry.id   AF-Q6QBS5-F1
#
_cell.length_a   1.000
_cell.length_b   1.000
_cell.length_c   1.000
_cell.angle_alpha   90.00
_cell.angle_beta   90.00
_cell.angle_gamma   90.00
#
_symmetry.space_group_name_H-M   'P 1'
#
loop_
_entity.id
_entity.type
_entity.pdbx_description
1 polymer ?
#
loop_
_entity_poly.entity_id
_entity_poly.type
_entity_poly.pdbx_seq_one_letter_code
_entity_poly.pdbx_strand_id
1 'polypeptide(L)'
;MGGCLEEQYLEVLAALHSDAVAAATLCRVFSSRERTEEVAFGLNTVFMLFSAALVFIMHGGFAMLEAGAIRSKNAMNILLQTVLDGAASAVMWYLVGFGFAYGIGDNPNGFIGDALFGLSRYSSHNTGT
;
A
#
# COMPACT_ATOMS: atom_id res chain seq x y z
N MET A 1 -13.87 -5.84 -14.74
CA MET A 1 -12.48 -5.74 -15.23
C MET A 1 -12.12 -6.91 -16.16
N GLY A 2 -13.02 -7.30 -17.09
CA GLY A 2 -12.79 -8.45 -18.01
C GLY A 2 -12.87 -8.10 -19.50
N GLY A 3 -13.26 -6.86 -19.85
CA GLY A 3 -13.54 -6.48 -21.24
C GLY A 3 -12.31 -6.20 -22.11
N CYS A 4 -11.15 -5.87 -21.54
CA CYS A 4 -9.94 -5.61 -22.34
C CYS A 4 -9.30 -6.88 -22.91
N LEU A 5 -9.49 -8.05 -22.27
CA LEU A 5 -8.77 -9.27 -22.65
C LEU A 5 -9.36 -9.97 -23.88
N GLU A 6 -10.69 -9.92 -24.07
CA GLU A 6 -11.33 -10.52 -25.27
C GLU A 6 -11.05 -9.72 -26.55
N GLU A 7 -11.06 -8.38 -26.49
CA GLU A 7 -10.72 -7.55 -27.65
C GLU A 7 -9.23 -7.64 -28.02
N GLN A 8 -8.34 -7.80 -27.03
CA GLN A 8 -6.91 -8.01 -27.29
C GLN A 8 -6.62 -9.39 -27.91
N TYR A 9 -7.43 -10.41 -27.64
CA TYR A 9 -7.22 -11.76 -28.17
C TYR A 9 -7.52 -11.86 -29.67
N LEU A 10 -8.56 -11.15 -30.15
CA LEU A 10 -8.92 -11.13 -31.56
C LEU A 10 -7.89 -10.39 -32.45
N GLU A 11 -7.30 -9.30 -31.96
CA GLU A 11 -6.19 -8.62 -32.67
C GLU A 11 -4.90 -9.46 -32.69
N VAL A 12 -4.61 -10.19 -31.61
CA VAL A 12 -3.44 -11.09 -31.54
C VAL A 12 -3.58 -12.27 -32.51
N LEU A 13 -4.78 -12.85 -32.64
CA LEU A 13 -5.04 -13.91 -33.62
C LEU A 13 -4.95 -13.42 -35.07
N ALA A 14 -5.40 -12.19 -35.37
CA ALA A 14 -5.26 -11.59 -36.69
C ALA A 14 -3.78 -11.32 -37.07
N ALA A 15 -2.92 -11.04 -36.07
CA ALA A 15 -1.50 -10.78 -36.27
C ALA A 15 -0.62 -12.04 -36.39
N LEU A 16 -1.11 -13.21 -35.95
CA LEU A 16 -0.34 -14.48 -35.99
C LEU A 16 -0.24 -15.11 -37.39
N HIS A 17 -0.96 -14.57 -38.40
CA HIS A 17 -0.93 -15.11 -39.77
C HIS A 17 0.26 -14.60 -40.62
N SER A 18 0.98 -13.54 -40.22
CA SER A 18 2.10 -12.99 -41.00
C SER A 18 3.32 -12.64 -40.13
N ASP A 19 4.38 -13.42 -40.31
CA ASP A 19 5.81 -13.11 -40.11
C ASP A 19 6.34 -12.66 -38.73
N ALA A 20 7.57 -13.11 -38.44
CA ALA A 20 8.35 -12.91 -37.21
C ALA A 20 8.44 -11.46 -36.66
N VAL A 21 8.03 -10.46 -37.44
CA VAL A 21 7.97 -9.04 -37.05
C VAL A 21 6.84 -8.78 -36.04
N ALA A 22 5.71 -9.50 -36.15
CA ALA A 22 4.61 -9.40 -35.19
C ALA A 22 5.02 -9.92 -33.80
N ALA A 23 5.75 -11.05 -33.76
CA ALA A 23 6.31 -11.60 -32.52
C ALA A 23 7.32 -10.65 -31.86
N ALA A 24 8.19 -10.01 -32.65
CA ALA A 24 9.14 -9.01 -32.15
C ALA A 24 8.44 -7.75 -31.60
N THR A 25 7.33 -7.34 -32.22
CA THR A 25 6.53 -6.19 -31.76
C THR A 25 5.77 -6.52 -30.48
N LEU A 26 5.14 -7.70 -30.39
CA LEU A 26 4.49 -8.17 -29.17
C LEU A 26 5.47 -8.33 -28.01
N CYS A 27 6.68 -8.86 -28.26
CA CYS A 27 7.72 -8.96 -27.24
C CYS A 27 8.14 -7.59 -26.70
N ARG A 28 8.25 -6.57 -27.57
CA ARG A 28 8.52 -5.18 -27.16
C ARG A 28 7.37 -4.59 -26.35
N VAL A 29 6.13 -4.82 -26.74
CA VAL A 29 4.94 -4.32 -26.02
C VAL A 29 4.81 -4.99 -24.66
N PHE A 30 4.96 -6.31 -24.57
CA PHE A 30 4.90 -7.04 -23.30
C PHE A 30 6.04 -6.60 -22.36
N SER A 31 7.27 -6.47 -22.87
CA SER A 31 8.41 -5.94 -22.12
C SER A 31 8.20 -4.48 -21.67
N SER A 32 7.57 -3.64 -22.51
CA SER A 32 7.24 -2.26 -22.11
C SER A 32 6.17 -2.24 -21.01
N ARG A 33 5.17 -3.12 -21.08
CA ARG A 33 4.08 -3.20 -20.09
C ARG A 33 4.63 -3.62 -18.72
N GLU A 34 5.45 -4.65 -18.68
CA GLU A 34 6.12 -5.11 -17.45
C GLU A 34 6.94 -3.99 -16.81
N ARG A 35 7.76 -3.28 -17.60
CA ARG A 35 8.50 -2.10 -17.11
C ARG A 35 7.58 -1.00 -16.60
N THR A 36 6.46 -0.72 -17.27
CA THR A 36 5.51 0.30 -16.79
C THR A 36 4.79 -0.13 -15.51
N GLU A 37 4.50 -1.41 -15.33
CA GLU A 37 3.86 -1.95 -14.12
C GLU A 37 4.83 -1.90 -12.92
N GLU A 38 6.10 -2.24 -13.12
CA GLU A 38 7.14 -2.12 -12.09
C GLU A 38 7.37 -0.65 -11.68
N VAL A 39 7.51 0.25 -12.66
CA VAL A 39 7.68 1.69 -12.40
C VAL A 39 6.43 2.28 -11.73
N ALA A 40 5.23 1.87 -12.14
CA ALA A 40 3.99 2.30 -11.52
C ALA A 40 3.91 1.81 -10.06
N PHE A 41 4.27 0.56 -9.77
CA PHE A 41 4.29 0.03 -8.42
C PHE A 41 5.26 0.82 -7.51
N GLY A 42 6.48 1.10 -7.99
CA GLY A 42 7.46 1.91 -7.27
C GLY A 42 6.95 3.33 -6.99
N LEU A 43 6.39 4.00 -8.00
CA LEU A 43 5.84 5.35 -7.86
C LEU A 43 4.65 5.40 -6.89
N ASN A 44 3.73 4.44 -6.99
CA ASN A 44 2.58 4.32 -6.10
C ASN A 44 3.02 4.11 -4.65
N THR A 45 4.05 3.28 -4.43
CA THR A 45 4.59 3.04 -3.08
C THR A 45 5.21 4.29 -2.49
N VAL A 46 6.05 5.00 -3.25
CA VAL A 46 6.66 6.25 -2.78
C VAL A 46 5.61 7.33 -2.53
N PHE A 47 4.60 7.43 -3.40
CA PHE A 47 3.48 8.35 -3.22
C PHE A 47 2.73 8.06 -1.90
N MET A 48 2.40 6.80 -1.62
CA MET A 48 1.73 6.42 -0.38
C MET A 48 2.59 6.71 0.86
N LEU A 49 3.90 6.46 0.80
CA LEU A 49 4.82 6.80 1.89
C LEU A 49 4.92 8.32 2.10
N PHE A 50 4.93 9.10 1.02
CA PHE A 50 4.94 10.56 1.08
C PHE A 50 3.63 11.10 1.67
N SER A 51 2.47 10.59 1.23
CA SER A 51 1.18 10.93 1.81
C SER A 51 1.10 10.57 3.29
N ALA A 52 1.61 9.40 3.70
CA ALA A 52 1.67 9.01 5.09
C ALA A 52 2.55 9.96 5.94
N ALA A 53 3.68 10.41 5.41
CA ALA A 53 4.53 11.39 6.08
C ALA A 53 3.83 12.74 6.30
N LEU A 54 3.04 13.21 5.32
CA LEU A 54 2.24 14.44 5.46
C LEU A 54 1.16 14.31 6.54
N VAL A 55 0.52 13.14 6.66
CA VAL A 55 -0.48 12.87 7.70
C VAL A 55 0.16 12.80 9.09
N PHE A 56 1.37 12.25 9.21
CA PHE A 56 2.08 12.21 10.49
C PHE A 56 2.37 13.63 11.03
N ILE A 57 2.67 14.58 10.15
CA ILE A 57 2.88 15.99 10.51
C ILE A 57 1.61 16.61 11.12
N MET A 58 0.41 16.09 10.83
CA MET A 58 -0.85 16.59 11.38
C MET A 58 -0.96 16.38 12.90
N HIS A 59 -0.52 15.22 13.40
CA HIS A 59 -0.60 14.90 14.84
C HIS A 59 0.30 15.81 15.68
N GLY A 60 1.49 16.15 15.16
CA GLY A 60 2.38 17.12 15.79
C GLY A 60 1.98 18.58 15.55
N GLY A 61 1.38 18.87 14.39
CA GLY A 61 1.00 20.23 13.98
C GLY A 61 -0.07 20.83 14.88
N PHE A 62 -1.14 20.08 15.20
CA PHE A 62 -2.16 20.55 16.13
C PHE A 62 -1.65 20.64 17.57
N ALA A 63 -0.82 19.69 17.99
CA ALA A 63 -0.23 19.71 19.33
C ALA A 63 0.65 20.95 19.56
N MET A 64 1.36 21.43 18.54
CA MET A 64 2.15 22.67 18.63
C MET A 64 1.27 23.93 18.71
N LEU A 65 0.17 23.97 17.95
CA LEU A 65 -0.79 25.09 18.00
C LEU A 65 -1.50 25.17 19.36
N GLU A 66 -1.87 24.02 19.92
CA GLU A 66 -2.49 23.95 21.25
C GLU A 66 -1.48 24.25 22.36
N ALA A 67 -0.25 23.75 22.27
CA ALA A 67 0.83 24.06 23.22
C ALA A 67 1.19 25.55 23.23
N GLY A 68 1.06 26.25 22.09
CA GLY A 68 1.27 27.69 21.98
C GLY A 68 0.16 28.55 22.61
N ALA A 69 -1.06 28.02 22.74
CA ALA A 69 -2.22 28.74 23.27
C ALA A 69 -2.45 28.53 24.78
N ILE A 70 -1.74 27.60 25.41
CA ILE A 70 -1.92 27.23 26.82
C ILE A 70 -0.78 27.71 27.73
N ARG A 71 -1.07 27.80 29.03
CA ARG A 71 -0.09 28.17 30.06
C ARG A 71 1.09 27.19 30.05
N SER A 72 2.31 27.71 30.07
CA SER A 72 3.57 26.93 30.00
C SER A 72 3.68 25.78 31.01
N LYS A 73 3.03 25.89 32.17
CA LYS A 73 2.99 24.83 33.19
C LYS A 73 2.23 23.56 32.76
N ASN A 74 1.29 23.66 31.81
CA ASN A 74 0.48 22.53 31.35
C ASN A 74 0.83 22.08 29.92
N ALA A 75 1.57 22.91 29.16
CA ALA A 75 1.99 22.61 27.80
C ALA A 75 2.85 21.33 27.71
N MET A 76 3.72 21.10 28.71
CA MET A 76 4.59 19.92 28.75
C MET A 76 3.82 18.60 28.82
N ASN A 77 2.66 18.58 29.48
CA ASN A 77 1.84 17.37 29.59
C ASN A 77 1.15 17.03 28.26
N ILE A 78 0.68 18.05 27.54
CA ILE A 78 0.00 17.88 26.23
C ILE A 78 1.02 17.50 25.14
N LEU A 79 2.23 18.06 25.19
CA LEU A 79 3.32 17.66 24.29
C LEU A 79 3.75 16.20 24.48
N LEU A 80 3.70 15.66 25.71
CA LEU A 80 3.95 14.23 25.92
C LEU A 80 2.85 13.35 25.32
N GLN A 81 1.60 13.81 25.39
CA GLN A 81 0.47 13.07 24.86
C GLN A 81 0.50 12.91 23.35
N THR A 82 0.90 13.93 22.59
CA THR A 82 1.05 13.79 21.12
C THR A 82 2.14 12.79 20.72
N VAL A 83 3.24 12.71 21.50
CA VAL A 83 4.32 11.73 21.25
C VAL A 83 3.86 10.31 21.60
N LEU A 84 3.17 10.15 22.73
CA LEU A 84 2.63 8.85 23.15
C LEU A 84 1.54 8.35 22.21
N ASP A 85 0.71 9.24 21.66
CA ASP A 85 -0.31 8.91 20.68
C ASP A 85 0.31 8.42 19.35
N GLY A 86 1.36 9.09 18.86
CA GLY A 86 2.12 8.64 17.69
C GLY A 86 2.77 7.26 17.87
N ALA A 87 3.32 6.98 19.06
CA ALA A 87 3.91 5.67 19.35
C ALA A 87 2.83 4.57 19.54
N ALA A 88 1.76 4.87 20.27
CA ALA A 88 0.68 3.94 20.54
C ALA A 88 -0.10 3.58 19.28
N SER A 89 -0.35 4.55 18.38
CA SER A 89 -1.02 4.32 17.10
C SER A 89 -0.21 3.38 16.19
N ALA A 90 1.11 3.55 16.10
CA ALA A 90 1.97 2.66 15.33
C ALA A 90 1.96 1.21 15.86
N VAL A 91 2.04 1.04 17.19
CA VAL A 91 2.00 -0.28 17.84
C VAL A 91 0.62 -0.94 17.66
N MET A 92 -0.47 -0.20 17.85
CA MET A 92 -1.83 -0.72 17.67
C MET A 92 -2.11 -1.08 16.21
N TRP A 93 -1.64 -0.28 15.25
CA TRP A 93 -1.77 -0.59 13.83
C TRP A 93 -1.04 -1.89 13.46
N TYR A 94 0.17 -2.08 13.99
CA TYR A 94 0.96 -3.28 13.75
C TYR A 94 0.31 -4.56 14.33
N LEU A 95 -0.17 -4.50 15.57
CA LEU A 95 -0.70 -5.68 16.25
C LEU A 95 -2.09 -6.08 15.74
N VAL A 96 -3.02 -5.12 15.71
CA VAL A 96 -4.44 -5.39 15.45
C VAL A 96 -5.01 -4.65 14.25
N GLY A 97 -4.53 -3.44 13.95
CA GLY A 97 -5.08 -2.59 12.89
C GLY A 97 -4.98 -3.23 11.50
N PHE A 98 -3.82 -3.80 11.16
CA PHE A 98 -3.63 -4.47 9.88
C PHE A 98 -4.53 -5.72 9.74
N GLY A 99 -4.69 -6.48 10.82
CA GLY A 99 -5.55 -7.67 10.84
C GLY A 99 -7.04 -7.32 10.69
N PHE A 100 -7.53 -6.24 11.31
CA PHE A 100 -8.93 -5.85 11.13
C PHE A 100 -9.24 -5.23 9.76
N ALA A 101 -8.31 -4.48 9.17
CA ALA A 101 -8.53 -3.82 7.89
C ALA A 101 -8.31 -4.73 6.67
N TYR A 102 -7.31 -5.63 6.74
CA TYR A 102 -6.88 -6.45 5.61
C TYR A 102 -6.81 -7.96 5.92
N GLY A 103 -7.18 -8.37 7.13
CA GLY A 103 -7.19 -9.77 7.51
C GLY A 103 -8.27 -10.55 6.78
N ILE A 104 -7.86 -11.38 5.83
CA ILE A 104 -8.73 -12.36 5.17
C ILE A 104 -8.36 -13.74 5.72
N GLY A 105 -9.20 -14.26 6.61
CA GLY A 105 -9.09 -15.58 7.19
C GLY A 105 -10.01 -16.58 6.50
N ASP A 106 -10.15 -17.74 7.14
CA ASP A 106 -10.83 -18.90 6.56
C ASP A 106 -12.36 -18.75 6.56
N ASN A 107 -12.91 -17.81 7.33
CA ASN A 107 -14.34 -17.48 7.35
C ASN A 107 -14.56 -15.95 7.30
N PRO A 108 -14.36 -15.32 6.13
CA PRO A 108 -14.42 -13.87 6.02
C PRO A 108 -15.86 -13.38 6.23
N ASN A 109 -16.03 -12.46 7.17
CA ASN A 109 -17.24 -11.65 7.29
C ASN A 109 -16.96 -10.25 6.70
N GLY A 110 -17.97 -9.58 6.12
CA GLY A 110 -17.78 -8.26 5.49
C GLY A 110 -17.62 -7.09 6.47
N PHE A 111 -17.54 -7.35 7.77
CA PHE A 111 -17.54 -6.34 8.81
C PHE A 111 -16.17 -6.18 9.50
N ILE A 112 -15.45 -7.28 9.71
CA ILE A 112 -14.16 -7.29 10.41
C ILE A 112 -13.24 -8.38 9.86
N GLY A 113 -11.96 -8.03 9.67
CA GLY A 113 -10.94 -9.01 9.31
C GLY A 113 -10.64 -9.98 10.46
N ASP A 114 -10.46 -11.26 10.13
CA ASP A 114 -10.36 -12.38 11.06
C ASP A 114 -8.96 -13.03 11.10
N ALA A 115 -8.00 -12.52 10.33
CA ALA A 115 -6.65 -13.06 10.25
C ALA A 115 -5.56 -11.98 10.13
N LEU A 116 -4.29 -12.38 10.04
CA LEU A 116 -3.16 -11.48 9.75
C LEU A 116 -2.78 -10.48 10.86
N PHE A 117 -3.14 -10.78 12.11
CA PHE A 117 -2.68 -10.06 13.30
C PHE A 117 -1.16 -10.19 13.49
N GLY A 118 -0.49 -9.07 13.80
CA GLY A 118 0.95 -9.04 14.08
C GLY A 118 1.86 -9.62 12.98
N LEU A 119 1.42 -9.59 11.71
CA LEU A 119 2.14 -10.21 10.58
C LEU A 119 2.36 -11.73 10.73
N SER A 120 1.55 -12.42 11.52
CA SER A 120 1.73 -13.84 11.88
C SER A 120 1.83 -14.83 10.69
N ARG A 121 1.47 -14.44 9.47
CA ARG A 121 1.58 -15.27 8.25
C ARG A 121 2.62 -14.78 7.24
N TYR A 122 3.59 -13.97 7.68
CA TYR A 122 4.68 -13.56 6.81
C TYR A 122 5.56 -14.78 6.45
N SER A 123 5.41 -15.28 5.22
CA SER A 123 6.27 -16.32 4.66
C SER A 123 7.41 -15.66 3.89
N SER A 124 8.66 -15.85 4.34
CA SER A 124 9.85 -15.35 3.66
C SER A 124 10.01 -16.06 2.31
N HIS A 125 9.83 -15.32 1.22
CA HIS A 125 9.99 -15.81 -0.15
C HIS A 125 11.48 -15.86 -0.56
N ASN A 126 12.32 -16.49 0.28
CA ASN A 126 13.75 -16.72 0.02
C ASN A 126 14.06 -18.22 0.20
N THR A 127 13.48 -19.05 -0.67
CA THR A 127 13.90 -20.44 -0.84
C THR A 127 14.20 -20.61 -2.32
N GLY A 128 15.47 -20.48 -2.68
CA GLY A 128 15.93 -20.79 -4.02
C GLY A 128 15.90 -22.29 -4.24
N THR A 129 14.87 -22.76 -4.94
CA THR A 129 14.83 -24.02 -5.71
C THR A 129 13.86 -23.85 -6.86
#